data_AF-A0A5K1CI54-F1
#
_entry.id   AF-A0A5K1CI54-F1
#
_cell.length_a   1.000
_cell.length_b   1.000
_cell.length_c   1.000
_cell.angle_alpha   90.00
_cell.angle_beta   90.00
_cell.angle_gamma   90.00
#
_symmetry.space_group_name_H-M   'P 1'
#
loop_
_entity.id
_entity.type
_entity.pdbx_description
1 polymer ?
#
loop_
_entity_poly.entity_id
_entity_poly.type
_entity_poly.pdbx_seq_one_letter_code
_entity_poly.pdbx_strand_id
1 'polypeptide(L)' 'DVIGRTDVEIFSGEGVKENEDFKREVLERGIAGKREVTFHTELFGSKTFLIYVEPVFSKAGETIGINYMGMDITDQ' A
#
# COMPACT_ATOMS: atom_id res chain seq x y z
N ASP A 1 12.20 12.76 -0.47
CA ASP A 1 12.25 12.23 -1.85
C ASP A 1 11.68 10.82 -1.83
N VAL A 2 10.80 10.48 -2.77
CA VAL A 2 9.96 9.26 -2.73
C VAL A 2 10.02 8.49 -4.05
N ILE A 3 10.30 9.17 -5.16
CA ILE A 3 10.31 8.54 -6.49
C ILE A 3 11.51 7.59 -6.61
N GLY A 4 11.26 6.38 -7.09
CA GLY A 4 12.30 5.36 -7.27
C GLY A 4 12.72 4.63 -5.99
N ARG A 5 11.93 4.75 -4.92
CA ARG A 5 12.15 4.09 -3.63
C ARG A 5 10.98 3.17 -3.27
N THR A 6 11.23 2.12 -2.49
CA THR A 6 10.18 1.26 -1.93
C THR A 6 9.65 1.80 -0.60
N ASP A 7 8.49 1.31 -0.17
CA ASP A 7 7.90 1.72 1.11
C ASP A 7 8.86 1.50 2.28
N VAL A 8 9.57 0.36 2.31
CA VAL A 8 10.52 0.02 3.39
C VAL A 8 11.82 0.83 3.34
N GLU A 9 12.14 1.47 2.20
CA GLU A 9 13.27 2.40 2.10
C GLU A 9 12.92 3.81 2.61
N ILE A 10 11.63 4.18 2.59
CA ILE A 10 11.16 5.51 2.95
C ILE A 10 10.58 5.54 4.37
N PHE A 11 9.94 4.46 4.78
CA PHE A 11 9.21 4.35 6.03
C PHE A 11 9.74 3.21 6.90
N SER A 12 9.70 3.42 8.21
CA SER A 12 10.00 2.42 9.22
C SER A 12 8.85 2.34 10.21
N GLY A 13 8.71 1.18 10.86
CA GLY A 13 7.66 0.94 11.85
C GLY A 13 6.68 -0.16 11.46
N GLU A 14 5.72 -0.40 12.36
CA GLU A 14 4.69 -1.41 12.17
C GLU A 14 3.78 -1.07 10.99
N GLY A 15 3.25 -2.09 10.31
CA GLY A 15 2.36 -1.93 9.15
C GLY A 15 3.07 -1.64 7.81
N VAL A 16 4.31 -1.11 7.82
CA VAL A 16 5.03 -0.78 6.57
C VAL A 16 5.29 -2.03 5.71
N LYS A 17 5.81 -3.10 6.32
CA LYS A 17 6.10 -4.34 5.59
C LYS A 17 4.82 -5.04 5.13
N GLU A 18 3.80 -5.09 5.97
CA GLU A 18 2.49 -5.64 5.61
C GLU A 18 1.89 -4.91 4.40
N ASN A 19 1.95 -3.58 4.39
CA ASN A 19 1.47 -2.77 3.28
C ASN A 19 2.25 -3.02 1.99
N GLU A 20 3.58 -3.13 2.05
CA GLU A 20 4.41 -3.47 0.89
C GLU A 20 4.05 -4.85 0.33
N ASP A 21 3.88 -5.84 1.21
CA ASP A 21 3.53 -7.21 0.80
C ASP A 21 2.12 -7.28 0.20
N PHE A 22 1.18 -6.50 0.73
CA PHE A 22 -0.16 -6.37 0.16
C PHE A 22 -0.13 -5.72 -1.24
N LYS A 23 0.66 -4.66 -1.44
CA LYS A 23 0.87 -4.05 -2.76
C LYS A 23 1.47 -5.05 -3.75
N ARG A 24 2.44 -5.87 -3.30
CA ARG A 24 3.08 -6.92 -4.10
C ARG A 24 2.07 -8.01 -4.48
N GLU A 25 1.23 -8.44 -3.56
CA GLU A 25 0.18 -9.43 -3.82
C GLU A 25 -0.75 -8.98 -4.94
N VAL A 26 -1.23 -7.73 -4.90
CA VAL A 26 -2.10 -7.17 -5.95
C VAL A 26 -1.40 -7.09 -7.30
N LEU A 27 -0.12 -6.69 -7.30
CA LEU A 27 0.69 -6.63 -8.50
C LEU A 27 0.86 -8.01 -9.15
N GLU A 28 1.20 -9.02 -8.35
CA GLU A 28 1.47 -10.39 -8.83
C GLU A 28 0.20 -11.10 -9.29
N ARG A 29 -0.93 -10.88 -8.58
CA ARG A 29 -2.21 -11.54 -8.90
C ARG A 29 -3.01 -10.81 -9.97
N GLY A 30 -2.80 -9.51 -10.14
CA GLY A 30 -3.64 -8.68 -11.02
C GLY A 30 -5.08 -8.57 -10.53
N ILE A 31 -5.32 -8.68 -9.22
CA ILE A 31 -6.65 -8.63 -8.61
C ILE A 31 -6.66 -7.51 -7.56
N ALA A 32 -7.62 -6.59 -7.66
CA ALA A 32 -7.78 -5.51 -6.70
C ALA A 32 -8.07 -6.04 -5.29
N GLY A 33 -7.57 -5.34 -4.28
CA GLY A 33 -7.72 -5.73 -2.88
C GLY A 33 -8.06 -4.55 -1.99
N LYS A 34 -8.63 -4.84 -0.83
CA LYS A 34 -8.90 -3.88 0.23
C LYS A 34 -8.53 -4.46 1.60
N ARG A 35 -7.78 -3.72 2.42
CA ARG A 35 -7.34 -4.17 3.75
C ARG A 35 -7.22 -3.00 4.73
N GLU A 36 -7.56 -3.24 5.99
CA GLU A 36 -7.20 -2.32 7.08
C GLU A 36 -5.76 -2.60 7.52
N VAL A 37 -4.94 -1.57 7.59
CA VAL A 37 -3.57 -1.68 8.09
C VAL A 37 -3.35 -0.62 9.15
N THR A 38 -2.89 -1.07 10.31
CA THR A 38 -2.46 -0.20 11.40
C THR A 38 -0.97 0.07 11.24
N PHE A 39 -0.63 1.35 11.11
CA PHE A 39 0.74 1.80 11.03
C PHE A 39 1.16 2.39 12.37
N HIS A 40 2.37 2.08 12.80
CA HIS A 40 3.02 2.73 13.94
C HIS A 40 4.37 3.28 13.49
N THR A 41 4.39 4.54 13.05
CA THR A 41 5.58 5.19 12.47
C THR A 41 5.90 6.51 13.16
N GLU A 42 7.14 6.98 13.04
CA GLU A 42 7.56 8.27 13.61
C GLU A 42 6.87 9.48 12.97
N LEU A 43 6.32 9.34 11.76
CA LEU A 43 5.76 10.45 10.99
C LEU A 43 4.40 10.91 11.50
N PHE A 44 3.56 9.97 11.96
CA PHE A 44 2.18 10.25 12.34
C PHE A 44 1.68 9.41 13.52
N GLY A 45 2.58 8.67 14.18
CA GLY A 45 2.25 7.80 15.30
C GLY A 45 1.43 6.58 14.88
N SER A 46 0.53 6.16 15.76
CA SER A 46 -0.38 5.03 15.51
C SER A 46 -1.62 5.51 14.75
N LYS A 47 -1.83 5.00 13.53
CA LYS A 47 -3.04 5.27 12.73
C LYS A 47 -3.47 4.04 11.93
N THR A 48 -4.77 3.83 11.82
CA THR A 48 -5.35 2.75 11.01
C THR A 48 -5.88 3.34 9.72
N PHE A 49 -5.48 2.77 8.59
CA PHE A 49 -5.97 3.16 7.27
C PHE A 49 -6.73 2.01 6.63
N LEU A 50 -7.82 2.35 5.94
CA LEU A 50 -8.43 1.48 4.96
C LEU A 50 -7.71 1.66 3.63
N ILE A 51 -6.93 0.65 3.26
CA ILE A 51 -6.10 0.65 2.06
C ILE A 51 -6.83 -0.06 0.94
N TYR A 52 -6.91 0.60 -0.21
CA TYR A 52 -7.42 0.05 -1.45
C TYR A 52 -6.33 0.09 -2.52
N VAL A 53 -6.07 -1.06 -3.15
CA VAL A 53 -5.03 -1.23 -4.15
C VAL A 53 -5.62 -1.88 -5.39
N GLU A 54 -5.38 -1.27 -6.55
CA GLU A 54 -5.87 -1.75 -7.84
C GLU A 54 -4.69 -1.99 -8.79
N PRO A 55 -4.67 -3.09 -9.56
CA PRO A 55 -3.67 -3.31 -10.59
C PRO A 55 -3.84 -2.30 -11.73
N VAL A 56 -2.73 -1.81 -12.25
CA VAL A 56 -2.70 -1.01 -13.48
C VAL A 56 -2.22 -1.92 -14.61
N PHE A 57 -3.02 -2.00 -15.67
CA PHE A 57 -2.72 -2.87 -16.82
C PHE A 57 -2.13 -2.08 -18.00
N SER A 58 -1.21 -2.72 -18.72
CA SER A 58 -0.76 -2.25 -20.03
C SER A 58 -1.88 -2.40 -21.07
N LYS A 59 -1.67 -1.83 -22.27
CA LYS A 59 -2.57 -2.07 -23.41
C LYS A 59 -2.65 -3.54 -23.84
N ALA A 60 -1.63 -4.35 -23.49
CA ALA A 60 -1.59 -5.78 -23.75
C ALA A 60 -2.25 -6.62 -22.62
N GLY A 61 -2.72 -5.99 -21.55
CA GLY A 61 -3.37 -6.66 -20.41
C GLY A 61 -2.40 -7.16 -19.34
N GLU A 62 -1.12 -6.82 -19.42
CA GLU A 62 -0.12 -7.18 -18.39
C GLU A 62 -0.21 -6.22 -17.21
N THR A 63 -0.09 -6.72 -15.98
CA THR A 63 0.01 -5.85 -14.79
C THR A 63 1.36 -5.13 -14.79
N ILE A 64 1.36 -3.81 -14.85
CA ILE A 64 2.56 -2.96 -14.94
C ILE A 64 2.79 -2.09 -13.70
N GLY A 65 1.85 -2.12 -12.77
CA GLY A 65 1.93 -1.32 -11.55
C GLY A 65 0.65 -1.44 -10.75
N ILE A 66 0.50 -0.54 -9.80
CA ILE A 66 -0.69 -0.44 -8.95
C ILE A 66 -1.10 1.02 -8.77
N ASN A 67 -2.39 1.23 -8.57
CA ASN A 67 -2.94 2.43 -7.97
C ASN A 67 -3.17 2.16 -6.47
N TYR A 68 -2.87 3.14 -5.62
CA TYR A 68 -2.91 3.00 -4.17
C TYR A 68 -3.68 4.17 -3.56
N MET A 69 -4.69 3.87 -2.75
CA MET A 69 -5.39 4.84 -1.93
C MET A 69 -5.45 4.36 -0.47
N GLY A 70 -5.01 5.21 0.46
CA GLY A 70 -5.19 5.00 1.90
C GLY A 70 -6.16 6.04 2.45
N MET A 71 -7.20 5.59 3.16
CA MET A 71 -8.16 6.46 3.83
C MET A 71 -8.01 6.29 5.35
N ASP A 72 -7.73 7.38 6.06
CA ASP A 72 -7.63 7.37 7.52
C ASP A 72 -8.98 6.96 8.13
N ILE A 73 -8.95 6.01 9.07
CA ILE A 73 -10.13 5.61 9.85
C ILE A 73 -10.06 6.38 11.17
N THR A 74 -10.89 7.42 11.29
CA THR A 74 -10.80 8.38 12.41
C THR A 74 -11.51 7.92 13.68
N ASP A 75 -12.56 7.11 13.56
CA ASP A 75 -13.34 6.58 14.67
C ASP A 75 -13.38 5.04 14.57
N GLN A 76 -12.83 4.35 15.58
CA GLN A 76 -12.88 2.88 15.75
C GLN A 76 -13.55 2.52 17.06
#